data_AF-A0A3B8R817-F1
#
_entry.id   AF-A0A3B8R817-F1
#
_cell.length_a   1.000
_cell.length_b   1.000
_cell.length_c   1.000
_cell.angle_alpha   90.00
_cell.angle_beta   90.00
_cell.angle_gamma   90.00
#
_symmetry.space_group_name_H-M   'P 1'
#
loop_
_entity.id
_entity.type
_entity.pdbx_description
1 polymer ?
#
loop_
_entity_poly.entity_id
_entity_poly.type
_entity_poly.pdbx_seq_one_letter_code
_entity_poly.pdbx_strand_id
1 'polypeptide(L)'
;PEGLIEFIPAMKNLIAQLNDLLAKAPEFHKLSAEDQRKFVLDNLSKENAEVYASLPLGVARQLTLDRDPHGNVQVSLIETEKLLSEMVGRRLEEMRAAGQYNGKFSPLHHFFGYEGRCAAPSNFDADYCYALGFNAAWLIDAGVTGYISSLRNLTKPSVQWLAGGVPISMMFNMERRHGEMKPVIQKALVRLDGAPFQRFAAKRDSWAINSAYVYPGPIQYWGPADVCDQCTMTLKYEHLDK
;
A
#
# COMPACT_ATOMS: atom_id res chain seq x y z
N PRO A 1 0.75 -6.35 -0.64
CA PRO A 1 0.38 -4.93 -0.42
C PRO A 1 -0.90 -4.64 -1.22
N GLU A 2 -1.89 -3.95 -0.64
CA GLU A 2 -3.18 -3.71 -1.32
C GLU A 2 -3.02 -3.00 -2.67
N GLY A 3 -2.10 -2.03 -2.75
CA GLY A 3 -1.82 -1.28 -3.98
C GLY A 3 -0.98 -2.02 -5.04
N LEU A 4 -0.70 -3.33 -4.90
CA LEU A 4 0.19 -4.06 -5.81
C LEU A 4 -0.19 -3.90 -7.29
N ILE A 5 -1.49 -3.93 -7.58
CA ILE A 5 -2.04 -3.81 -8.93
C ILE A 5 -1.68 -2.49 -9.61
N GLU A 6 -1.47 -1.39 -8.87
CA GLU A 6 -1.06 -0.10 -9.45
C GLU A 6 0.39 -0.12 -9.95
N PHE A 7 1.18 -1.07 -9.47
CA PHE A 7 2.59 -1.25 -9.81
C PHE A 7 2.82 -2.29 -10.91
N ILE A 8 1.77 -2.98 -11.38
CA ILE A 8 1.85 -3.88 -12.53
C ILE A 8 1.56 -3.06 -13.79
N PRO A 9 2.52 -2.90 -14.73
CA PRO A 9 2.36 -2.00 -15.87
C PRO A 9 1.12 -2.27 -16.73
N ALA A 10 0.81 -3.55 -16.99
CA ALA A 10 -0.37 -3.96 -17.74
C ALA A 10 -1.67 -3.55 -17.02
N MET A 11 -1.74 -3.73 -15.70
CA MET A 11 -2.89 -3.32 -14.90
C MET A 11 -3.04 -1.80 -14.84
N LYS A 12 -1.93 -1.07 -14.74
CA LYS A 12 -1.94 0.40 -14.76
C LYS A 12 -2.51 0.95 -16.08
N ASN A 13 -2.10 0.38 -17.21
CA ASN A 13 -2.61 0.76 -18.52
C ASN A 13 -4.10 0.42 -18.66
N LEU A 14 -4.51 -0.77 -18.20
CA LEU A 14 -5.90 -1.17 -18.16
C LEU A 14 -6.75 -0.22 -17.30
N ILE A 15 -6.30 0.08 -16.08
CA ILE A 15 -6.99 1.01 -15.16
C ILE A 15 -7.14 2.39 -15.78
N ALA A 16 -6.09 2.93 -16.41
CA ALA A 16 -6.15 4.22 -17.07
C ALA A 16 -7.20 4.23 -18.20
N GLN A 17 -7.22 3.21 -19.06
CA GLN A 17 -8.22 3.12 -20.13
C GLN A 17 -9.64 2.92 -19.58
N LEU A 18 -9.81 2.11 -18.53
CA LEU A 18 -11.09 1.94 -17.86
C LEU A 18 -11.60 3.25 -17.26
N ASN A 19 -10.72 4.07 -16.68
CA ASN A 19 -11.12 5.38 -16.15
C ASN A 19 -11.67 6.29 -17.25
N ASP A 20 -10.98 6.37 -18.38
CA ASP A 20 -11.43 7.17 -19.52
C ASP A 20 -12.73 6.64 -20.15
N LEU A 21 -12.88 5.31 -20.20
CA LEU A 21 -14.08 4.65 -20.72
C LEU A 21 -15.30 4.91 -19.84
N LEU A 22 -15.17 4.68 -18.53
CA LEU A 22 -16.26 4.80 -17.57
C LEU A 22 -16.69 6.26 -17.37
N ALA A 23 -15.75 7.21 -17.42
CA ALA A 23 -16.07 8.64 -17.37
C ALA A 23 -16.97 9.09 -18.53
N LYS A 24 -16.93 8.39 -19.68
CA LYS A 24 -17.73 8.68 -20.88
C LYS A 24 -19.03 7.88 -20.93
N ALA A 25 -19.24 6.94 -20.01
CA ALA A 25 -20.36 6.00 -20.04
C ALA A 25 -21.18 6.07 -18.74
N PRO A 26 -21.92 7.16 -18.46
CA PRO A 26 -22.67 7.34 -17.21
C PRO A 26 -23.77 6.30 -16.99
N GLU A 27 -24.27 5.69 -18.06
CA GLU A 27 -25.30 4.63 -18.01
C GLU A 27 -24.71 3.24 -17.73
N PHE A 28 -23.37 3.09 -17.69
CA PHE A 28 -22.69 1.80 -17.49
C PHE A 28 -23.15 1.07 -16.23
N HIS A 29 -23.36 1.81 -15.14
CA HIS A 29 -23.75 1.24 -13.85
C HIS A 29 -25.20 0.71 -13.83
N LYS A 30 -26.01 1.03 -14.84
CA LYS A 30 -27.39 0.51 -14.98
C LYS A 30 -27.46 -0.82 -15.74
N LEU A 31 -26.37 -1.21 -16.41
CA LEU A 31 -26.29 -2.47 -17.15
C LEU A 31 -26.22 -3.68 -16.22
N SER A 32 -26.61 -4.85 -16.73
CA SER A 32 -26.39 -6.12 -16.04
C SER A 32 -24.89 -6.42 -15.93
N ALA A 33 -24.48 -7.29 -15.00
CA ALA A 33 -23.06 -7.63 -14.83
C ALA A 33 -22.43 -8.27 -16.08
N GLU A 34 -23.21 -9.05 -16.84
CA GLU A 34 -22.75 -9.67 -18.09
C GLU A 34 -22.59 -8.63 -19.19
N ASP A 35 -23.56 -7.72 -19.32
CA ASP A 35 -23.51 -6.62 -20.30
C ASP A 35 -22.39 -5.63 -19.99
N GLN A 36 -22.12 -5.35 -18.71
CA GLN A 36 -20.97 -4.55 -18.28
C GLN A 36 -19.65 -5.18 -18.75
N ARG A 37 -19.49 -6.49 -18.54
CA ARG A 37 -18.26 -7.19 -18.93
C ARG A 37 -18.09 -7.17 -20.45
N LYS A 38 -19.15 -7.44 -21.20
CA LYS A 38 -19.13 -7.40 -22.66
C LYS A 38 -18.83 -6.00 -23.17
N PHE A 39 -19.51 -4.98 -22.65
CA PHE A 39 -19.26 -3.58 -22.99
C PHE A 39 -17.79 -3.20 -22.80
N VAL A 40 -17.19 -3.58 -21.67
CA VAL A 40 -15.77 -3.30 -21.41
C VAL A 40 -14.88 -4.02 -22.42
N LEU A 41 -15.07 -5.32 -22.66
CA LEU A 41 -14.26 -6.08 -23.61
C LEU A 41 -14.34 -5.52 -25.04
N ASP A 42 -15.52 -5.06 -25.46
CA ASP A 42 -15.75 -4.53 -26.80
C ASP A 42 -15.15 -3.12 -27.01
N ASN A 43 -14.87 -2.38 -25.92
CA ASN A 43 -14.41 -0.98 -25.97
C ASN A 43 -12.98 -0.77 -25.46
N LEU A 44 -12.29 -1.81 -24.99
CA LEU A 44 -10.87 -1.75 -24.63
C LEU A 44 -9.98 -1.94 -25.87
N SER A 45 -8.70 -1.56 -25.76
CA SER A 45 -7.71 -1.96 -26.78
C SER A 45 -7.57 -3.48 -26.75
N LYS A 46 -7.10 -4.08 -27.85
CA LYS A 46 -6.91 -5.53 -27.92
C LYS A 46 -6.08 -6.07 -26.74
N GLU A 47 -4.98 -5.40 -26.45
CA GLU A 47 -4.07 -5.77 -25.36
C GLU A 47 -4.75 -5.68 -23.99
N ASN A 48 -5.47 -4.58 -23.72
CA ASN A 48 -6.16 -4.38 -22.45
C ASN A 48 -7.39 -5.30 -22.32
N ALA A 49 -8.07 -5.63 -23.41
CA ALA A 49 -9.17 -6.60 -23.44
C ALA A 49 -8.67 -8.00 -23.10
N GLU A 50 -7.52 -8.42 -23.64
CA GLU A 50 -6.87 -9.69 -23.29
C GLU A 50 -6.49 -9.75 -21.81
N VAL A 51 -5.89 -8.68 -21.27
CA VAL A 51 -5.58 -8.58 -19.84
C VAL A 51 -6.86 -8.67 -19.01
N TYR A 52 -7.87 -7.88 -19.32
CA TYR A 52 -9.15 -7.88 -18.60
C TYR A 52 -9.87 -9.23 -18.66
N ALA A 53 -9.83 -9.90 -19.81
CA ALA A 53 -10.41 -11.23 -20.00
C ALA A 53 -9.71 -12.30 -19.14
N SER A 54 -8.39 -12.18 -18.94
CA SER A 54 -7.60 -13.12 -18.12
C SER A 54 -7.93 -13.04 -16.62
N LEU A 55 -8.43 -11.90 -16.15
CA LEU A 55 -8.73 -11.68 -14.75
C LEU A 55 -9.90 -12.56 -14.27
N PRO A 56 -9.84 -13.05 -13.00
CA PRO A 56 -11.02 -13.49 -12.26
C PRO A 56 -12.23 -12.58 -12.44
N LEU A 57 -13.42 -13.18 -12.57
CA LEU A 57 -14.67 -12.44 -12.78
C LEU A 57 -14.92 -11.40 -11.67
N GLY A 58 -14.67 -11.77 -10.41
CA GLY A 58 -14.84 -10.88 -9.25
C GLY A 58 -13.91 -9.66 -9.31
N VAL A 59 -12.63 -9.89 -9.62
CA VAL A 59 -11.62 -8.83 -9.71
C VAL A 59 -11.87 -7.91 -10.89
N ALA A 60 -12.22 -8.47 -12.06
CA ALA A 60 -12.58 -7.70 -13.24
C ALA A 60 -13.74 -6.73 -12.94
N ARG A 61 -14.77 -7.23 -12.24
CA ARG A 61 -15.91 -6.41 -11.79
C ARG A 61 -15.49 -5.33 -10.79
N GLN A 62 -14.58 -5.63 -9.86
CA GLN A 62 -14.08 -4.64 -8.89
C GLN A 62 -13.35 -3.47 -9.59
N LEU A 63 -12.65 -3.72 -10.69
CA LEU A 63 -11.98 -2.68 -11.49
C LEU A 63 -12.94 -1.72 -12.19
N THR A 64 -14.20 -2.11 -12.38
CA THR A 64 -15.23 -1.31 -13.04
C THR A 64 -16.21 -0.65 -12.06
N LEU A 65 -15.95 -0.71 -10.75
CA LEU A 65 -16.73 -0.02 -9.72
C LEU A 65 -16.51 1.49 -9.72
N ASP A 66 -17.38 2.21 -9.01
CA ASP A 66 -17.29 3.66 -8.86
C ASP A 66 -15.94 4.12 -8.31
N ARG A 67 -15.45 5.23 -8.87
CA ARG A 67 -14.19 5.87 -8.47
C ARG A 67 -14.38 6.69 -7.19
N ASP A 68 -13.28 6.91 -6.47
CA ASP A 68 -13.27 7.83 -5.33
C ASP A 68 -13.47 9.30 -5.80
N PRO A 69 -13.71 10.27 -4.88
CA PRO A 69 -13.85 11.69 -5.23
C PRO A 69 -12.64 12.31 -5.95
N HIS A 70 -11.49 11.63 -5.96
CA HIS A 70 -10.27 12.04 -6.64
C HIS A 70 -10.05 11.32 -7.98
N GLY A 71 -11.02 10.51 -8.42
CA GLY A 71 -10.97 9.76 -9.69
C GLY A 71 -10.12 8.49 -9.64
N ASN A 72 -9.68 8.04 -8.47
CA ASN A 72 -8.88 6.82 -8.33
C ASN A 72 -9.77 5.58 -8.21
N VAL A 73 -9.22 4.45 -8.64
CA VAL A 73 -9.78 3.15 -8.31
C VAL A 73 -9.65 2.92 -6.81
N GLN A 74 -10.72 2.43 -6.18
CA GLN A 74 -10.69 2.08 -4.77
C GLN A 74 -9.93 0.77 -4.57
N VAL A 75 -8.60 0.83 -4.53
CA VAL A 75 -7.72 -0.35 -4.40
C VAL A 75 -7.98 -1.18 -3.15
N SER A 76 -8.48 -0.57 -2.07
CA SER A 76 -8.88 -1.29 -0.86
C SER A 76 -10.10 -2.20 -1.06
N LEU A 77 -10.89 -1.98 -2.12
CA LEU A 77 -12.01 -2.85 -2.51
C LEU A 77 -11.57 -3.96 -3.48
N ILE A 78 -10.32 -3.92 -3.95
CA ILE A 78 -9.78 -4.93 -4.87
C ILE A 78 -9.12 -6.03 -4.05
N GLU A 79 -9.71 -7.21 -4.13
CA GLU A 79 -9.27 -8.42 -3.42
C GLU A 79 -8.03 -9.01 -4.12
N THR A 80 -6.91 -8.28 -4.03
CA THR A 80 -5.64 -8.61 -4.69
C THR A 80 -5.11 -9.97 -4.24
N GLU A 81 -5.34 -10.35 -2.98
CA GLU A 81 -5.00 -11.67 -2.45
C GLU A 81 -5.81 -12.79 -3.12
N LYS A 82 -7.09 -12.56 -3.40
CA LYS A 82 -7.93 -13.51 -4.14
C LYS A 82 -7.49 -13.61 -5.59
N LEU A 83 -7.22 -12.47 -6.25
CA LEU A 83 -6.63 -12.42 -7.59
C LEU A 83 -5.41 -13.34 -7.71
N LEU A 84 -4.42 -13.15 -6.83
CA LEU A 84 -3.18 -13.93 -6.85
C LEU A 84 -3.46 -15.41 -6.61
N SER A 85 -4.28 -15.74 -5.62
CA SER A 85 -4.58 -17.12 -5.27
C SER A 85 -5.34 -17.87 -6.37
N GLU A 86 -6.29 -17.22 -7.05
CA GLU A 86 -7.03 -17.82 -8.16
C GLU A 86 -6.11 -18.07 -9.36
N MET A 87 -5.24 -17.11 -9.68
CA MET A 87 -4.26 -17.26 -10.77
C MET A 87 -3.27 -18.39 -10.49
N VAL A 88 -2.76 -18.48 -9.25
CA VAL A 88 -1.92 -19.61 -8.81
C VAL A 88 -2.69 -20.93 -8.88
N GLY A 89 -3.93 -20.96 -8.41
CA GLY A 89 -4.79 -22.14 -8.48
C GLY A 89 -4.97 -22.66 -9.90
N ARG A 90 -5.31 -21.79 -10.86
CA ARG A 90 -5.42 -22.16 -12.29
C ARG A 90 -4.11 -22.74 -12.82
N ARG A 91 -2.98 -22.09 -12.51
CA ARG A 91 -1.67 -22.57 -12.93
C ARG A 91 -1.32 -23.95 -12.34
N LEU A 92 -1.66 -24.18 -11.08
CA LEU A 92 -1.42 -25.48 -10.43
C LEU A 92 -2.30 -26.59 -11.02
N GLU A 93 -3.53 -26.30 -11.44
CA GLU A 93 -4.37 -27.28 -12.14
C GLU A 93 -3.84 -27.61 -13.54
N GLU A 94 -3.32 -26.63 -14.29
CA GLU A 94 -2.61 -26.89 -15.55
C GLU A 94 -1.39 -27.81 -15.32
N MET A 95 -0.59 -27.53 -14.29
CA MET A 95 0.55 -28.34 -13.92
C MET A 95 0.15 -29.75 -13.46
N ARG A 96 -1.00 -29.88 -12.76
CA ARG A 96 -1.55 -31.18 -12.38
C ARG A 96 -1.97 -31.98 -13.61
N ALA A 97 -2.66 -31.36 -14.56
CA ALA A 97 -3.05 -31.99 -15.83
C ALA A 97 -1.82 -32.46 -16.63
N ALA A 98 -0.71 -31.73 -16.54
CA ALA A 98 0.58 -32.10 -17.13
C ALA A 98 1.40 -33.12 -16.30
N GLY A 99 0.89 -33.60 -15.15
CA GLY A 99 1.60 -34.53 -14.26
C GLY A 99 2.77 -33.92 -13.48
N GLN A 100 2.90 -32.60 -13.46
CA GLN A 100 3.99 -31.85 -12.82
C GLN A 100 3.67 -31.36 -11.39
N TYR A 101 2.44 -31.58 -10.93
CA TYR A 101 2.01 -31.18 -9.59
C TYR A 101 1.03 -32.21 -8.99
N ASN A 102 1.39 -32.77 -7.83
CA ASN A 102 0.56 -33.73 -7.09
C ASN A 102 0.13 -33.21 -5.69
N GLY A 103 0.42 -31.94 -5.39
CA GLY A 103 0.08 -31.33 -4.11
C GLY A 103 -1.38 -30.89 -4.00
N LYS A 104 -1.78 -30.52 -2.78
CA LYS A 104 -3.07 -29.87 -2.48
C LYS A 104 -2.85 -28.38 -2.25
N PHE A 105 -3.57 -27.55 -3.00
CA PHE A 105 -3.61 -26.11 -2.81
C PHE A 105 -4.97 -25.72 -2.21
N SER A 106 -4.96 -25.10 -1.03
CA SER A 106 -6.16 -24.73 -0.28
C SER A 106 -5.93 -23.35 0.36
N PRO A 107 -6.06 -22.27 -0.42
CA PRO A 107 -5.71 -20.94 0.06
C PRO A 107 -6.70 -20.45 1.13
N LEU A 108 -6.17 -19.69 2.09
CA LEU A 108 -6.94 -18.91 3.05
C LEU A 108 -6.57 -17.44 2.86
N HIS A 109 -7.57 -16.56 2.90
CA HIS A 109 -7.40 -15.14 2.63
C HIS A 109 -7.61 -14.36 3.92
N HIS A 110 -6.73 -13.39 4.14
CA HIS A 110 -6.81 -12.46 5.25
C HIS A 110 -6.56 -11.05 4.71
N PHE A 111 -7.37 -10.10 5.16
CA PHE A 111 -7.20 -8.70 4.83
C PHE A 111 -7.17 -7.90 6.12
N PHE A 112 -5.96 -7.62 6.60
CA PHE A 112 -5.72 -6.84 7.81
C PHE A 112 -5.50 -5.38 7.44
N GLY A 113 -6.37 -4.49 7.93
CA GLY A 113 -6.35 -3.07 7.63
C GLY A 113 -7.08 -2.25 8.68
N TYR A 114 -8.41 -2.21 8.64
CA TYR A 114 -9.24 -1.35 9.48
C TYR A 114 -9.01 -1.56 10.98
N GLU A 115 -8.82 -2.79 11.42
CA GLU A 115 -8.57 -3.16 12.81
C GLU A 115 -7.27 -2.56 13.37
N GLY A 116 -6.30 -2.23 12.51
CA GLY A 116 -5.04 -1.62 12.92
C GLY A 116 -5.08 -0.09 12.98
N ARG A 117 -6.09 0.57 12.39
CA ARG A 117 -6.14 2.04 12.25
C ARG A 117 -6.65 2.77 13.50
N CYS A 118 -7.40 2.08 14.35
CA CYS A 118 -7.98 2.63 15.58
C CYS A 118 -7.57 1.80 16.82
N ALA A 119 -6.44 1.09 16.74
CA ALA A 119 -5.86 0.42 17.89
C ALA A 119 -5.25 1.46 18.86
N ALA A 120 -5.04 1.05 20.12
CA ALA A 120 -4.27 1.86 21.05
C ALA A 120 -2.84 2.08 20.50
N PRO A 121 -2.32 3.33 20.52
CA PRO A 121 -1.00 3.62 19.98
C PRO A 121 0.09 2.98 20.85
N SER A 122 1.16 2.49 20.22
CA SER A 122 2.36 2.04 20.93
C SER A 122 2.96 3.15 21.81
N ASN A 123 3.81 2.83 22.79
CA ASN A 123 4.52 3.88 23.55
C ASN A 123 5.30 4.82 22.62
N PHE A 124 5.91 4.27 21.56
CA PHE A 124 6.59 5.07 20.53
C PHE A 124 5.64 6.08 19.87
N ASP A 125 4.47 5.63 19.37
CA ASP A 125 3.51 6.52 18.71
C ASP A 125 2.83 7.49 19.68
N ALA A 126 2.60 7.08 20.93
CA ALA A 126 2.06 7.94 21.98
C ALA A 126 3.01 9.11 22.28
N ASP A 127 4.29 8.81 22.54
CA ASP A 127 5.33 9.82 22.75
C ASP A 127 5.51 10.70 21.51
N TYR A 128 5.57 10.08 20.32
CA TYR A 128 5.79 10.79 19.05
C TYR A 128 4.65 11.75 18.73
N CYS A 129 3.39 11.31 18.84
CA CYS A 129 2.22 12.15 18.55
C CYS A 129 2.07 13.27 19.58
N TYR A 130 2.31 12.99 20.87
CA TYR A 130 2.28 14.02 21.91
C TYR A 130 3.33 15.10 21.66
N ALA A 131 4.58 14.68 21.43
CA ALA A 131 5.69 15.59 21.18
C ALA A 131 5.51 16.40 19.89
N LEU A 132 4.92 15.83 18.83
CA LEU A 132 4.58 16.57 17.62
C LEU A 132 3.57 17.69 17.87
N GLY A 133 2.50 17.40 18.62
CA GLY A 133 1.49 18.39 19.00
C GLY A 133 2.07 19.50 19.88
N PHE A 134 2.86 19.13 20.89
CA PHE A 134 3.53 20.08 21.77
C PHE A 134 4.53 20.96 21.00
N ASN A 135 5.34 20.37 20.12
CA ASN A 135 6.27 21.11 19.27
C ASN A 135 5.54 22.04 18.28
N ALA A 136 4.38 21.66 17.77
CA ALA A 136 3.58 22.53 16.90
C ALA A 136 3.15 23.82 17.64
N ALA A 137 2.79 23.72 18.92
CA ALA A 137 2.50 24.90 19.74
C ALA A 137 3.72 25.83 19.88
N TRP A 138 4.93 25.27 20.04
CA TRP A 138 6.17 26.06 20.06
C TRP A 138 6.50 26.72 18.73
N LEU A 139 6.22 26.05 17.60
CA LEU A 139 6.38 26.66 16.28
C LEU A 139 5.42 27.86 16.10
N ILE A 140 4.18 27.75 16.59
CA ILE A 140 3.21 28.85 16.58
C ILE A 140 3.69 29.99 17.47
N ASP A 141 4.16 29.69 18.69
CA ASP A 141 4.69 30.69 19.64
C ASP A 141 5.91 31.44 19.07
N ALA A 142 6.78 30.73 18.34
CA ALA A 142 7.89 31.31 17.61
C ALA A 142 7.49 32.15 16.38
N GLY A 143 6.19 32.24 16.05
CA GLY A 143 5.65 33.06 14.98
C GLY A 143 5.89 32.53 13.56
N VAL A 144 6.22 31.24 13.40
CA VAL A 144 6.45 30.63 12.08
C VAL A 144 5.17 30.01 11.50
N THR A 145 5.04 30.00 10.17
CA THR A 145 3.88 29.44 9.44
C THR A 145 4.32 28.66 8.20
N GLY A 146 3.50 27.71 7.75
CA GLY A 146 3.83 26.82 6.62
C GLY A 146 4.89 25.76 6.93
N TYR A 147 5.05 25.40 8.21
CA TYR A 147 5.96 24.35 8.68
C TYR A 147 5.19 23.12 9.14
N ILE A 148 5.75 21.95 8.86
CA ILE A 148 5.33 20.67 9.44
C ILE A 148 6.13 20.47 10.74
N SER A 149 5.44 20.20 11.85
CA SER A 149 6.08 19.80 13.11
C SER A 149 6.92 18.55 12.90
N SER A 150 8.17 18.57 13.36
CA SER A 150 9.13 17.50 13.08
C SER A 150 9.92 17.14 14.33
N LEU A 151 10.12 15.84 14.53
CA LEU A 151 11.03 15.28 15.50
C LEU A 151 12.09 14.44 14.78
N ARG A 152 13.33 14.49 15.25
CA ARG A 152 14.46 13.70 14.73
C ARG A 152 15.08 12.86 15.84
N ASN A 153 15.97 11.93 15.46
CA ASN A 153 16.60 10.95 16.35
C ASN A 153 15.60 9.94 16.95
N LEU A 154 14.59 9.56 16.17
CA LEU A 154 13.48 8.70 16.61
C LEU A 154 13.89 7.27 16.99
N THR A 155 15.13 6.85 16.72
CA THR A 155 15.69 5.56 17.20
C THR A 155 16.30 5.64 18.60
N LYS A 156 16.45 6.84 19.16
CA LYS A 156 16.92 7.08 20.53
C LYS A 156 15.73 7.15 21.49
N PRO A 157 15.95 7.03 22.82
CA PRO A 157 14.93 7.30 23.81
C PRO A 157 14.28 8.68 23.59
N SER A 158 12.98 8.82 23.90
CA SER A 158 12.19 10.02 23.57
C SER A 158 12.75 11.32 24.15
N VAL A 159 13.41 11.25 25.31
CA VAL A 159 14.12 12.38 25.94
C VAL A 159 15.32 12.91 25.12
N GLN A 160 15.78 12.18 24.11
CA GLN A 160 16.89 12.57 23.22
C GLN A 160 16.41 13.00 21.82
N TRP A 161 15.10 13.08 21.61
CA TRP A 161 14.56 13.53 20.34
C TRP A 161 14.79 15.02 20.14
N LEU A 162 15.05 15.39 18.88
CA LEU A 162 15.32 16.77 18.50
C LEU A 162 14.09 17.36 17.81
N ALA A 163 13.48 18.37 18.43
CA ALA A 163 12.32 19.06 17.92
C ALA A 163 12.68 20.18 16.92
N GLY A 164 11.77 20.46 15.99
CA GLY A 164 11.92 21.52 15.00
C GLY A 164 10.77 21.57 14.01
N GLY A 165 10.94 22.31 12.92
CA GLY A 165 9.96 22.40 11.84
C GLY A 165 10.60 22.19 10.47
N VAL A 166 9.85 21.60 9.54
CA VAL A 166 10.25 21.47 8.14
C VAL A 166 9.29 22.31 7.26
N PRO A 167 9.79 23.28 6.48
CA PRO A 167 8.96 24.02 5.53
C PRO A 167 8.23 23.08 4.56
N ILE A 168 6.90 23.18 4.49
CA ILE A 168 6.07 22.28 3.66
C ILE A 168 6.39 22.39 2.17
N SER A 169 6.84 23.57 1.73
CA SER A 169 7.18 23.83 0.33
C SER A 169 8.30 22.93 -0.20
N MET A 170 9.22 22.48 0.66
CA MET A 170 10.32 21.59 0.26
C MET A 170 9.85 20.16 -0.04
N MET A 171 8.64 19.80 0.36
CA MET A 171 8.05 18.47 0.12
C MET A 171 7.15 18.43 -1.12
N PHE A 172 6.87 19.59 -1.73
CA PHE A 172 6.01 19.65 -2.91
C PHE A 172 6.75 19.26 -4.18
N ASN A 173 6.02 18.56 -5.06
CA ASN A 173 6.31 18.43 -6.48
C ASN A 173 5.08 18.87 -7.30
N MET A 174 5.19 18.83 -8.63
CA MET A 174 4.07 19.10 -9.53
C MET A 174 3.57 17.78 -10.12
N GLU A 175 2.32 17.41 -9.86
CA GLU A 175 1.66 16.24 -10.46
C GLU A 175 0.45 16.68 -11.30
N ARG A 176 0.18 15.96 -12.40
CA ARG A 176 -1.00 16.20 -13.23
C ARG A 176 -2.22 15.47 -12.66
N ARG A 177 -3.26 16.19 -12.24
CA ARG A 177 -4.53 15.64 -11.73
C ARG A 177 -5.71 16.29 -12.44
N HIS A 178 -6.63 15.47 -12.96
CA HIS A 178 -7.76 15.92 -13.79
C HIS A 178 -7.34 16.84 -14.95
N GLY A 179 -6.20 16.56 -15.59
CA GLY A 179 -5.69 17.34 -16.72
C GLY A 179 -4.86 18.59 -16.36
N GLU A 180 -4.84 19.00 -15.09
CA GLU A 180 -4.15 20.20 -14.60
C GLU A 180 -2.92 19.86 -13.75
N MET A 181 -1.89 20.71 -13.80
CA MET A 181 -0.72 20.58 -12.92
C MET A 181 -1.05 21.17 -11.54
N LYS A 182 -0.97 20.36 -10.48
CA LYS A 182 -1.24 20.77 -9.09
C LYS A 182 -0.03 20.50 -8.20
N PRO A 183 0.31 21.42 -7.28
CA PRO A 183 1.35 21.16 -6.28
C PRO A 183 0.85 20.14 -5.27
N VAL A 184 1.61 19.05 -5.08
CA VAL A 184 1.24 17.97 -4.16
C VAL A 184 2.47 17.43 -3.45
N ILE A 185 2.29 16.84 -2.27
CA ILE A 185 3.38 16.17 -1.56
C ILE A 185 3.62 14.82 -2.22
N GLN A 186 4.86 14.58 -2.66
CA GLN A 186 5.21 13.31 -3.28
C GLN A 186 5.07 12.16 -2.28
N LYS A 187 4.37 11.10 -2.67
CA LYS A 187 4.34 9.86 -1.89
C LYS A 187 5.74 9.26 -1.83
N ALA A 188 6.29 9.09 -0.63
CA ALA A 188 7.55 8.37 -0.43
C ALA A 188 7.30 6.86 -0.58
N LEU A 189 7.86 6.26 -1.63
CA LEU A 189 7.79 4.83 -1.89
C LEU A 189 9.00 4.10 -1.28
N VAL A 190 8.91 2.76 -1.20
CA VAL A 190 10.03 1.93 -0.76
C VAL A 190 11.24 2.15 -1.67
N ARG A 191 12.36 2.52 -1.06
CA ARG A 191 13.67 2.60 -1.72
C ARG A 191 14.27 1.21 -1.88
N LEU A 192 14.39 0.73 -3.12
CA LEU A 192 14.94 -0.59 -3.42
C LEU A 192 16.46 -0.68 -3.16
N ASP A 193 17.15 0.47 -3.17
CA ASP A 193 18.55 0.60 -2.77
C ASP A 193 18.71 0.84 -1.25
N GLY A 194 17.61 1.03 -0.52
CA GLY A 194 17.62 1.31 0.92
C GLY A 194 17.89 0.06 1.77
N ALA A 195 18.52 0.28 2.93
CA ALA A 195 18.86 -0.78 3.88
C ALA A 195 17.69 -1.71 4.26
N PRO A 196 16.45 -1.22 4.50
CA PRO A 196 15.33 -2.11 4.81
C PRO A 196 15.03 -3.11 3.69
N PHE A 197 14.99 -2.68 2.43
CA PHE A 197 14.72 -3.56 1.30
C PHE A 197 15.87 -4.52 1.02
N GLN A 198 17.11 -4.03 1.09
CA GLN A 198 18.31 -4.86 0.88
C GLN A 198 18.39 -6.00 1.91
N ARG A 199 18.01 -5.76 3.17
CA ARG A 199 17.90 -6.80 4.20
C ARG A 199 16.84 -7.86 3.85
N PHE A 200 15.68 -7.44 3.37
CA PHE A 200 14.64 -8.36 2.86
C PHE A 200 15.15 -9.18 1.67
N ALA A 201 15.72 -8.51 0.67
CA ALA A 201 16.24 -9.14 -0.55
C ALA A 201 17.32 -10.19 -0.25
N ALA A 202 18.21 -9.92 0.70
CA ALA A 202 19.28 -10.85 1.10
C ALA A 202 18.78 -12.13 1.81
N LYS A 203 17.52 -12.17 2.25
CA LYS A 203 16.97 -13.30 3.03
C LYS A 203 15.77 -13.99 2.38
N ARG A 204 15.02 -13.30 1.50
CA ARG A 204 13.74 -13.79 0.95
C ARG A 204 13.83 -15.16 0.28
N ASP A 205 14.94 -15.48 -0.39
CA ASP A 205 15.08 -16.76 -1.10
C ASP A 205 15.20 -17.93 -0.12
N SER A 206 15.92 -17.72 0.99
CA SER A 206 15.99 -18.70 2.08
C SER A 206 14.64 -18.83 2.80
N TRP A 207 13.97 -17.71 3.06
CA TRP A 207 12.64 -17.71 3.69
C TRP A 207 11.54 -18.33 2.82
N ALA A 208 11.70 -18.35 1.50
CA ALA A 208 10.72 -18.94 0.59
C ALA A 208 10.66 -20.48 0.70
N ILE A 209 11.76 -21.13 1.09
CA ILE A 209 11.87 -22.59 1.14
C ILE A 209 11.99 -23.15 2.56
N ASN A 210 12.42 -22.34 3.53
CA ASN A 210 12.65 -22.77 4.92
C ASN A 210 11.60 -22.21 5.89
N SER A 211 11.29 -22.97 6.94
CA SER A 211 10.43 -22.51 8.04
C SER A 211 11.19 -21.57 8.99
N ALA A 212 11.31 -20.30 8.61
CA ALA A 212 12.01 -19.26 9.36
C ALA A 212 11.06 -18.17 9.90
N TYR A 213 9.92 -18.59 10.48
CA TYR A 213 8.90 -17.67 10.99
C TYR A 213 9.37 -16.95 12.26
N VAL A 214 8.97 -15.68 12.37
CA VAL A 214 9.13 -14.88 13.58
C VAL A 214 7.73 -14.65 14.15
N TYR A 215 7.57 -14.84 15.46
CA TYR A 215 6.30 -14.74 16.16
C TYR A 215 6.30 -13.50 17.07
N PRO A 216 6.08 -12.28 16.53
CA PRO A 216 5.95 -11.10 17.37
C PRO A 216 4.74 -11.25 18.29
N GLY A 217 4.91 -10.84 19.56
CA GLY A 217 3.82 -10.79 20.52
C GLY A 217 2.93 -9.55 20.34
N PRO A 218 1.85 -9.42 21.14
CA PRO A 218 1.06 -8.21 21.20
C PRO A 218 1.89 -7.00 21.67
N ILE A 219 1.47 -5.79 21.31
CA ILE A 219 2.05 -4.55 21.83
C ILE A 219 2.01 -4.58 23.36
N GLN A 220 3.16 -4.33 24.00
CA GLN A 220 3.27 -4.24 25.45
C GLN A 220 3.39 -2.77 25.86
N TYR A 221 2.58 -2.33 26.81
CA TYR A 221 2.59 -0.95 27.33
C TYR A 221 3.35 -0.81 28.65
N TRP A 222 3.64 -1.94 29.30
CA TRP A 222 4.33 -2.00 30.58
C TRP A 222 5.40 -3.08 30.53
N GLY A 223 6.51 -2.82 31.21
CA GLY A 223 7.64 -3.73 31.28
C GLY A 223 8.94 -3.06 30.86
N PRO A 224 9.95 -3.87 30.50
CA PRO A 224 11.24 -3.37 30.04
C PRO A 224 11.12 -2.46 28.81
N ALA A 225 11.86 -1.34 28.81
CA ALA A 225 11.85 -0.35 27.73
C ALA A 225 12.30 -0.95 26.38
N ASP A 226 13.20 -1.94 26.42
CA ASP A 226 13.64 -2.68 25.24
C ASP A 226 12.53 -3.54 24.62
N VAL A 227 11.37 -3.69 25.26
CA VAL A 227 10.18 -4.35 24.72
C VAL A 227 9.08 -3.32 24.38
N CYS A 228 8.75 -2.44 25.33
CA CYS A 228 7.61 -1.54 25.21
C CYS A 228 7.86 -0.31 24.32
N ASP A 229 9.10 0.18 24.28
CA ASP A 229 9.46 1.44 23.63
C ASP A 229 10.17 1.21 22.29
N GLN A 230 10.01 0.02 21.70
CA GLN A 230 10.64 -0.31 20.43
C GLN A 230 10.01 0.46 19.26
N CYS A 231 10.85 1.06 18.43
CA CYS A 231 10.46 1.50 17.10
C CYS A 231 10.51 0.37 16.06
N THR A 232 9.95 0.62 14.88
CA THR A 232 9.89 -0.36 13.79
C THR A 232 11.28 -0.76 13.27
N MET A 233 11.39 -1.98 12.74
CA MET A 233 12.64 -2.43 12.10
C MET A 233 13.02 -1.58 10.89
N THR A 234 12.04 -1.05 10.16
CA THR A 234 12.29 -0.09 9.06
C THR A 234 13.05 1.13 9.58
N LEU A 235 12.55 1.77 10.64
CA LEU A 235 13.19 2.95 11.20
C LEU A 235 14.59 2.63 11.74
N LYS A 236 14.75 1.49 12.42
CA LYS A 236 16.07 1.03 12.89
C LYS A 236 17.05 0.87 11.72
N TYR A 237 16.65 0.16 10.66
CA TYR A 237 17.51 -0.12 9.51
C TYR A 237 17.88 1.13 8.70
N GLU A 238 17.01 2.13 8.61
CA GLU A 238 17.31 3.41 7.95
C GLU A 238 18.35 4.26 8.69
N HIS A 239 18.61 3.93 9.96
CA HIS A 239 19.49 4.65 10.88
C HIS A 239 20.63 3.78 11.44
N LEU A 240 20.85 2.56 10.93
CA LEU A 240 21.94 1.69 11.42
C LEU A 240 23.34 2.30 11.17
N ASP A 241 23.47 3.17 10.17
CA ASP A 241 24.74 3.76 9.71
C ASP A 241 24.76 5.30 9.83
N LYS A 242 23.89 5.89 10.67
CA LYS A 242 23.73 7.34 10.85
C LYS A 242 23.71 7.73 12.32
#